data_AF-A0A7Z9L8V4-F1
#
_entry.id   AF-A0A7Z9L8V4-F1
#
_cell.length_a   1.000
_cell.length_b   1.000
_cell.length_c   1.000
_cell.angle_alpha   90.00
_cell.angle_beta   90.00
_cell.angle_gamma   90.00
#
_symmetry.space_group_name_H-M   'P 1'
#
loop_
_entity.id
_entity.type
_entity.pdbx_description
1 polymer ?
#
loop_
_entity_poly.entity_id
_entity_poly.type
_entity_poly.pdbx_seq_one_letter_code
_entity_poly.pdbx_strand_id
1 'polypeptide(L)' 'LEEIWNDNPLLRQYLGSIDNPELILYCVRPARVRYMREWALDYFEVPLD' A
#
# COMPACT_ATOMS: atom_id res chain seq x y z
N LEU A 1 3.76 5.08 12.70
CA LEU A 1 3.63 3.61 12.61
C LEU A 1 2.42 3.15 13.43
N GLU A 2 2.33 3.57 14.70
CA GLU A 2 1.10 3.41 15.51
C GLU A 2 -0.16 3.94 14.82
N GLU A 3 -0.12 5.09 14.17
CA GLU A 3 -1.28 5.67 13.46
C GLU A 3 -1.76 4.76 12.31
N ILE A 4 -0.84 4.29 11.46
CA ILE A 4 -1.14 3.30 10.40
C ILE A 4 -1.66 1.99 11.01
N TRP A 5 -1.09 1.56 12.14
CA TRP A 5 -1.53 0.37 12.87
C TRP A 5 -2.94 0.54 13.46
N ASN A 6 -3.29 1.76 13.88
CA ASN A 6 -4.59 2.11 14.44
C ASN A 6 -5.67 2.21 13.38
N ASP A 7 -5.35 2.77 12.23
CA ASP A 7 -6.31 2.97 11.15
C ASP A 7 -6.57 1.70 10.33
N ASN A 8 -5.71 0.67 10.47
CA ASN A 8 -5.78 -0.56 9.68
C ASN A 8 -5.92 -1.81 10.56
N PRO A 9 -7.11 -2.08 11.12
CA PRO A 9 -7.33 -3.21 12.04
C PRO A 9 -7.02 -4.57 11.41
N LEU A 10 -7.15 -4.71 10.08
CA LEU A 10 -6.77 -5.92 9.36
C LEU A 10 -5.27 -6.19 9.43
N LEU A 11 -4.42 -5.15 9.35
CA LEU A 11 -2.96 -5.32 9.43
C LEU A 11 -2.55 -5.92 10.78
N ARG A 12 -3.23 -5.55 11.87
CA ARG A 12 -2.96 -6.09 13.22
C ARG A 12 -3.15 -7.61 13.27
N GLN A 13 -4.18 -8.13 12.61
CA GLN A 13 -4.46 -9.57 12.57
C GLN A 13 -3.38 -10.35 11.81
N TYR A 14 -2.83 -9.78 10.75
CA TYR A 14 -1.83 -10.46 9.91
C TYR A 14 -0.39 -10.27 10.39
N LEU A 15 -0.05 -9.12 10.96
CA LEU A 15 1.32 -8.76 11.33
C LEU A 15 1.65 -9.09 12.80
N GLY A 16 0.64 -9.42 13.61
CA GLY A 16 0.83 -9.84 15.00
C GLY A 16 1.18 -8.67 15.92
N SER A 17 2.44 -8.59 16.35
CA SER A 17 2.93 -7.51 17.20
C SER A 17 3.68 -6.47 16.38
N ILE A 18 3.46 -5.18 16.67
CA ILE A 18 4.25 -4.08 16.11
C ILE A 18 5.73 -4.17 16.51
N ASP A 19 6.03 -4.86 17.62
CA ASP A 19 7.38 -5.08 18.13
C ASP A 19 8.08 -6.33 17.54
N ASN A 20 7.48 -6.98 16.53
CA ASN A 20 8.08 -8.14 15.90
C ASN A 20 9.34 -7.73 15.10
N PRO A 21 10.56 -8.21 15.45
CA PRO A 21 11.80 -7.79 14.80
C PRO A 21 11.90 -8.24 13.33
N GLU A 22 11.14 -9.26 12.93
CA GLU A 22 11.07 -9.74 11.54
C GLU A 22 10.05 -8.94 10.70
N LEU A 23 9.33 -7.99 11.31
CA LEU A 23 8.35 -7.17 10.62
C LEU A 23 9.04 -6.07 9.81
N ILE A 24 8.82 -6.07 8.51
CA ILE A 24 9.28 -5.00 7.62
C ILE A 24 8.08 -4.33 6.97
N LEU A 25 7.94 -3.02 7.19
CA LEU A 25 6.88 -2.19 6.60
C LEU A 25 7.46 -1.31 5.50
N TYR A 26 6.87 -1.38 4.30
CA TYR A 26 7.19 -0.48 3.19
C TYR A 26 6.05 0.52 2.96
N CYS A 27 6.40 1.80 2.86
CA CYS A 27 5.47 2.83 2.40
C CYS A 27 5.75 3.12 0.93
N VAL A 28 4.79 2.83 0.06
CA VAL A 28 4.89 3.13 -1.37
C VAL A 28 4.26 4.49 -1.62
N ARG A 29 5.07 5.47 -2.02
CA ARG A 29 4.61 6.78 -2.49
C ARG A 29 4.74 6.81 -4.01
N PRO A 30 3.64 6.61 -4.77
CA PRO A 30 3.74 6.58 -6.22
C PRO A 30 4.13 7.96 -6.75
N ALA A 31 5.05 8.00 -7.70
CA ALA A 31 5.37 9.21 -8.45
C ALA A 31 4.59 9.30 -9.78
N ARG A 32 4.04 8.17 -10.23
CA ARG A 32 3.27 8.03 -11.47
C ARG A 32 2.41 6.78 -11.39
N VAL A 33 1.13 6.87 -11.75
CA VAL A 33 0.21 5.72 -11.77
C VAL A 33 -0.42 5.62 -13.14
N ARG A 34 -0.45 4.41 -13.69
CA ARG A 34 -1.05 4.13 -14.99
C ARG A 34 -2.11 3.04 -14.86
N TYR A 35 -3.27 3.28 -15.43
CA TYR A 35 -4.37 2.34 -15.52
C TYR A 35 -4.41 1.68 -16.91
N MET A 36 -4.69 0.38 -16.93
CA MET A 36 -4.85 -0.45 -18.12
C MET A 36 -6.15 -1.24 -17.98
N ARG A 37 -7.02 -1.18 -18.99
CA ARG A 37 -8.28 -1.93 -18.99
C ARG A 37 -8.16 -3.18 -19.84
N GLU A 38 -8.57 -4.33 -19.30
CA GLU A 38 -8.75 -5.58 -20.05
C GLU A 38 -7.52 -6.03 -20.86
N TRP A 39 -6.31 -5.78 -20.34
CA TRP A 39 -5.06 -6.10 -21.04
C TRP A 39 -4.90 -5.40 -22.41
N ALA A 40 -5.52 -4.23 -22.59
CA ALA A 40 -5.28 -3.37 -23.75
C ALA A 40 -3.88 -2.73 -23.74
N LEU A 41 -3.31 -2.45 -24.91
CA LEU A 41 -1.99 -1.80 -25.03
C LEU A 41 -1.96 -0.35 -24.52
N ASP A 42 -3.13 0.27 -24.38
CA ASP A 42 -3.25 1.66 -23.96
C ASP A 42 -3.19 1.80 -22.44
N TYR A 43 -2.38 2.78 -22.02
CA TYR A 43 -2.22 3.16 -20.62
C TYR A 43 -2.70 4.60 -20.42
N PHE A 44 -3.47 4.81 -19.36
CA PHE A 44 -3.99 6.12 -18.99
C PHE A 44 -3.33 6.58 -17.68
N GLU A 45 -2.81 7.81 -17.66
CA GLU A 45 -2.30 8.40 -16.42
C GLU A 45 -3.45 8.59 -15.43
N VAL A 46 -3.20 8.21 -14.18
CA VAL A 46 -4.10 8.48 -13.06
C VAL A 46 -3.54 9.69 -12.32
N PRO A 47 -4.32 10.78 -12.16
CA PRO A 47 -3.91 11.93 -11.37
C PRO A 47 -3.53 11.51 -9.94
N LEU A 48 -2.44 12.07 -9.44
CA LEU A 48 -2.01 11.92 -8.05
C LEU A 48 -2.29 13.25 -7.34
N ASP A 49 -3.03 13.18 -6.24
CA ASP A 49 -3.31 14.31 -5.34
C ASP A 49 -2.20 14.50 -4.30
#